data_AF-A0A6A6EG83-F1
#
_entry.id   AF-A0A6A6EG83-F1
#
_cell.length_a   1.000
_cell.length_b   1.000
_cell.length_c   1.000
_cell.angle_alpha   90.00
_cell.angle_beta   90.00
_cell.angle_gamma   90.00
#
_symmetry.space_group_name_H-M   'P 1'
#
loop_
_entity.id
_entity.type
_entity.pdbx_description
1 polymer ?
#
loop_
_entity_poly.entity_id
_entity_poly.type
_entity_poly.pdbx_seq_one_letter_code
_entity_poly.pdbx_strand_id
1 'polypeptide(L)'
;MFCSFGVSPKIMRLFCRGRVVEKSDKGFEELRARMGSDIELTGARAIILLDVWKVQTSCGFGVPLVGQSENGTDGGKDLESGRKFSHRDTMDRWALSMEEKHALLGYQKNSNFKSLDSLTGLRSARKARGQWILVEDLKAWARRIGHQWEALMVGVLMTASVMWALRTTGLLIVEAKSWSHEH
;
A
#
# COMPACT_ATOMS: atom_id res chain seq x y z
N MET A 1 6.57 -7.97 -4.79
CA MET A 1 7.78 -7.25 -4.30
C MET A 1 8.97 -8.17 -4.56
N PHE A 2 10.05 -7.64 -5.12
CA PHE A 2 11.27 -8.37 -5.42
C PHE A 2 12.41 -7.84 -4.54
N CYS A 3 13.27 -8.73 -4.08
CA CYS A 3 14.39 -8.39 -3.20
C CYS A 3 15.66 -9.10 -3.68
N SER A 4 16.77 -8.39 -3.72
CA SER A 4 18.10 -9.01 -3.85
C SER A 4 18.75 -9.17 -2.48
N PHE A 5 19.43 -10.30 -2.26
CA PHE A 5 20.03 -10.69 -0.97
C PHE A 5 21.57 -10.61 -0.96
N GLY A 6 22.15 -9.83 -1.87
CA GLY A 6 23.60 -9.65 -1.98
C GLY A 6 24.18 -8.60 -1.03
N VAL A 7 25.46 -8.26 -1.24
CA VAL A 7 26.18 -7.24 -0.46
C VAL A 7 25.53 -5.86 -0.57
N SER A 8 24.95 -5.50 -1.71
CA SER A 8 24.16 -4.28 -1.92
C SER A 8 22.71 -4.65 -2.24
N PRO A 9 21.87 -4.90 -1.21
CA PRO A 9 20.50 -5.33 -1.43
C PRO A 9 19.67 -4.20 -2.05
N LYS A 10 18.71 -4.57 -2.88
CA LYS A 10 17.69 -3.66 -3.40
C LYS A 10 16.34 -4.32 -3.30
N ILE A 11 15.36 -3.54 -2.86
CA ILE A 11 13.95 -3.94 -2.88
C ILE A 11 13.27 -3.17 -4.01
N MET A 12 12.61 -3.91 -4.91
CA MET A 12 11.78 -3.37 -5.97
C MET A 12 10.31 -3.70 -5.70
N ARG A 13 9.46 -2.67 -5.69
CA ARG A 13 8.01 -2.77 -5.56
C ARG A 13 7.37 -2.38 -6.88
N LEU A 14 6.52 -3.25 -7.40
CA LEU A 14 5.70 -2.99 -8.58
C LEU A 14 4.28 -2.73 -8.11
N PHE A 15 3.76 -1.55 -8.38
CA PHE A 15 2.36 -1.20 -8.17
C PHE A 15 1.63 -1.46 -9.46
N CYS A 16 0.68 -2.39 -9.41
CA CYS A 16 0.03 -2.91 -10.61
C CYS A 16 -1.42 -3.30 -10.35
N ARG A 17 -2.19 -3.40 -11.43
CA ARG A 17 -3.48 -4.08 -11.45
C ARG A 17 -3.27 -5.49 -11.99
N GLY A 18 -3.47 -6.49 -11.14
CA GLY A 18 -3.37 -7.89 -11.54
C GLY A 18 -4.66 -8.40 -12.19
N ARG A 19 -4.53 -9.24 -13.21
CA ARG A 19 -5.61 -10.06 -13.77
C ARG A 19 -5.12 -11.50 -13.91
N VAL A 20 -6.01 -12.44 -13.61
CA VAL A 20 -5.77 -13.87 -13.79
C VAL A 20 -6.31 -14.27 -15.17
N VAL A 21 -5.51 -14.98 -15.96
CA VAL A 21 -5.91 -15.57 -17.24
C VAL A 21 -5.76 -17.08 -17.11
N GLU A 22 -6.87 -17.79 -17.08
CA GLU A 22 -6.89 -19.24 -16.92
C GLU A 22 -6.58 -19.95 -18.24
N LYS A 23 -6.23 -21.23 -18.16
CA LYS A 23 -5.86 -22.03 -19.34
C LYS A 23 -6.97 -22.13 -20.38
N SER A 24 -8.23 -22.07 -19.95
CA SER A 24 -9.42 -22.10 -20.82
C SER A 24 -9.74 -20.75 -21.47
N ASP A 25 -9.09 -19.66 -21.06
CA ASP A 25 -9.38 -18.33 -21.58
C ASP A 25 -8.78 -18.14 -22.97
N LYS A 26 -9.53 -17.44 -23.84
CA LYS A 26 -9.15 -17.21 -25.26
C LYS A 26 -7.78 -16.52 -25.44
N GLY A 27 -7.29 -15.79 -24.44
CA GLY A 27 -6.01 -15.06 -24.48
C GLY A 27 -4.81 -15.83 -23.92
N PHE A 28 -5.00 -17.03 -23.38
CA PHE A 28 -3.94 -17.77 -22.69
C PHE A 28 -2.79 -18.14 -23.62
N GLU A 29 -3.11 -18.67 -24.80
CA GLU A 29 -2.11 -19.11 -25.78
C GLU A 29 -1.29 -17.96 -26.37
N GLU A 30 -1.91 -16.81 -26.60
CA GLU A 30 -1.21 -15.61 -27.05
C GLU A 30 -0.24 -15.10 -25.98
N LEU A 31 -0.67 -15.03 -24.73
CA LEU A 31 0.19 -14.63 -23.61
C LEU A 31 1.30 -15.64 -23.36
N ARG A 32 1.03 -16.93 -23.51
CA ARG A 32 2.03 -17.99 -23.45
C ARG A 32 3.11 -17.77 -24.50
N ALA A 33 2.74 -17.55 -25.75
CA ALA A 33 3.69 -17.31 -26.84
C ALA A 33 4.60 -16.09 -26.57
N ARG A 34 4.06 -15.01 -25.97
CA ARG A 34 4.83 -13.81 -25.61
C ARG A 34 5.88 -14.05 -24.51
N MET A 35 5.72 -15.06 -23.66
CA MET A 35 6.68 -15.40 -22.62
C MET A 35 7.88 -16.22 -23.15
N GLY A 36 7.77 -16.75 -24.37
CA GLY A 36 8.77 -17.61 -25.01
C GLY A 36 8.18 -18.97 -25.35
N SER A 37 8.38 -19.41 -26.59
CA SER A 37 7.89 -20.68 -27.13
C SER A 37 8.53 -21.92 -26.48
N ASP A 38 9.63 -21.73 -25.78
CA ASP A 38 10.47 -22.81 -25.23
C ASP A 38 10.11 -23.12 -23.76
N ILE A 39 9.15 -22.38 -23.18
CA ILE A 39 8.71 -22.57 -21.80
C ILE A 39 7.61 -23.62 -21.77
N GLU A 40 7.99 -24.86 -21.44
CA GLU A 40 7.04 -25.96 -21.26
C GLU A 40 6.24 -25.77 -19.96
N LEU A 41 5.02 -25.26 -20.09
CA LEU A 41 4.10 -24.95 -18.97
C LEU A 41 3.25 -26.17 -18.55
N THR A 42 3.87 -27.35 -18.45
CA THR A 42 3.19 -28.57 -18.04
C THR A 42 2.66 -28.41 -16.62
N GLY A 43 1.32 -28.36 -16.48
CA GLY A 43 0.65 -28.14 -15.19
C GLY A 43 0.43 -26.68 -14.78
N ALA A 44 0.68 -25.69 -15.65
CA ALA A 44 0.37 -24.29 -15.34
C ALA A 44 -1.13 -24.07 -15.09
N ARG A 45 -1.47 -23.42 -13.97
CA ARG A 45 -2.85 -23.15 -13.54
C ARG A 45 -3.44 -21.91 -14.22
N ALA A 46 -2.66 -20.84 -14.29
CA ALA A 46 -3.06 -19.57 -14.88
C ALA A 46 -1.82 -18.71 -15.18
N ILE A 47 -2.00 -17.71 -16.03
CA ILE A 47 -1.06 -16.61 -16.25
C ILE A 47 -1.54 -15.41 -15.43
N ILE A 48 -0.64 -14.83 -14.64
CA ILE A 48 -0.93 -13.61 -13.87
C ILE A 48 -0.41 -12.41 -14.63
N LEU A 49 -1.31 -11.67 -15.27
CA LEU A 49 -0.98 -10.46 -16.00
C LEU A 49 -0.97 -9.27 -15.04
N LEU A 50 0.16 -8.58 -14.93
CA LEU A 50 0.33 -7.41 -14.08
C LEU A 50 0.47 -6.15 -14.95
N ASP A 51 -0.52 -5.26 -14.90
CA ASP A 51 -0.44 -3.94 -15.52
C ASP A 51 0.24 -2.95 -14.55
N VAL A 52 1.53 -2.68 -14.76
CA VAL A 52 2.39 -1.93 -13.83
C VAL A 52 2.34 -0.45 -14.15
N TRP A 53 1.81 0.36 -13.22
CA TRP A 53 1.72 1.82 -13.38
C TRP A 53 2.76 2.60 -12.56
N LYS A 54 3.41 1.96 -11.58
CA LYS A 54 4.50 2.58 -10.81
C LYS A 54 5.50 1.54 -10.32
N VAL A 55 6.77 1.92 -10.37
CA VAL A 55 7.89 1.13 -9.84
C VAL A 55 8.61 1.96 -8.77
N GLN A 56 8.96 1.32 -7.66
CA GLN A 56 9.74 1.95 -6.61
C GLN A 56 10.88 1.05 -6.16
N THR A 57 12.07 1.62 -6.04
CA THR A 57 13.25 0.95 -5.50
C THR A 57 13.65 1.52 -4.14
N SER A 58 14.21 0.69 -3.27
CA SER A 58 14.79 1.12 -2.00
C SER A 58 16.07 0.36 -1.68
N CYS A 59 16.95 0.95 -0.86
CA CYS A 59 18.31 0.50 -0.60
C CYS A 59 18.42 -0.78 0.25
N GLY A 60 17.30 -1.32 0.74
CA GLY A 60 17.28 -2.62 1.42
C GLY A 60 18.18 -2.73 2.66
N PHE A 61 18.44 -1.64 3.39
CA PHE A 61 19.39 -1.66 4.52
C PHE A 61 19.03 -2.63 5.65
N GLY A 62 17.76 -3.04 5.76
CA GLY A 62 17.28 -4.08 6.68
C GLY A 62 17.07 -5.45 6.04
N VAL A 63 17.45 -5.66 4.78
CA VAL A 63 17.40 -7.00 4.16
C VAL A 63 18.49 -7.86 4.79
N PRO A 64 18.15 -9.06 5.31
CA PRO A 64 19.12 -9.91 5.98
C PRO A 64 20.20 -10.41 5.01
N LEU A 65 21.37 -10.69 5.55
CA LEU A 65 22.43 -11.36 4.81
C LEU A 65 22.10 -12.85 4.71
N VAL A 66 22.25 -13.41 3.51
CA VAL A 66 22.06 -14.84 3.24
C VAL A 66 23.41 -15.47 2.95
N GLY A 67 23.85 -16.40 3.79
CA GLY A 67 25.13 -17.09 3.61
C GLY A 67 25.07 -18.57 3.97
N GLN A 68 25.97 -19.35 3.36
CA GLN A 68 26.41 -20.66 3.86
C GLN A 68 27.71 -20.41 4.63
N SER A 69 27.64 -20.15 5.94
CA SER A 69 28.87 -20.09 6.72
C SER A 69 28.69 -20.59 8.15
N GLU A 70 29.62 -21.47 8.51
CA GLU A 70 29.63 -22.31 9.69
C GLU A 70 29.95 -21.54 10.98
N ASN A 71 30.49 -20.31 10.88
CA ASN A 71 30.92 -19.51 12.04
C ASN A 71 30.16 -18.18 12.13
N GLY A 72 29.16 -18.09 13.02
CA GLY A 72 28.50 -16.82 13.34
C GLY A 72 27.37 -17.01 14.35
N THR A 73 27.37 -16.27 15.43
CA THR A 73 26.69 -16.69 16.67
C THR A 73 25.23 -16.26 16.79
N ASP A 74 24.67 -15.47 15.86
CA ASP A 74 23.35 -14.85 16.04
C ASP A 74 22.46 -14.90 14.77
N GLY A 75 22.21 -16.09 14.24
CA GLY A 75 21.33 -16.28 13.08
C GLY A 75 20.35 -17.42 13.27
N GLY A 76 19.05 -17.13 13.17
CA GLY A 76 18.01 -18.15 13.08
C GLY A 76 18.27 -19.04 11.86
N LYS A 77 18.25 -20.37 12.06
CA LYS A 77 18.32 -21.33 10.97
C LYS A 77 16.92 -21.51 10.39
N ASP A 78 16.79 -21.32 9.10
CA ASP A 78 15.63 -21.82 8.38
C ASP A 78 15.76 -23.34 8.29
N LEU A 79 14.93 -24.04 9.06
CA LEU A 79 15.00 -25.50 9.26
C LEU A 79 14.88 -26.30 7.95
N GLU A 80 14.34 -25.70 6.88
CA GLU A 80 14.11 -26.37 5.59
C GLU A 80 15.15 -26.09 4.50
N SER A 81 15.92 -24.99 4.56
CA SER A 81 16.83 -24.61 3.45
C SER A 81 18.31 -24.63 3.79
N GLY A 82 18.68 -24.83 5.06
CA GLY A 82 20.08 -24.82 5.52
C GLY A 82 20.78 -23.46 5.38
N ARG A 83 20.07 -22.42 4.95
CA ARG A 83 20.60 -21.06 4.84
C ARG A 83 20.53 -20.36 6.17
N LYS A 84 21.58 -19.61 6.48
CA LYS A 84 21.67 -18.79 7.69
C LYS A 84 21.34 -17.36 7.35
N PHE A 85 20.42 -16.78 8.10
CA PHE A 85 20.11 -15.36 8.04
C PHE A 85 20.83 -14.65 9.17
N SER A 86 21.61 -13.62 8.85
CA SER A 86 22.21 -12.76 9.86
C SER A 86 21.74 -11.32 9.70
N HIS A 87 21.70 -10.62 10.83
CA HIS A 87 21.40 -9.20 10.85
C HIS A 87 22.49 -8.39 10.13
N ARG A 88 22.13 -7.18 9.68
CA ARG A 88 23.02 -6.28 8.96
C ARG A 88 22.98 -4.91 9.62
N ASP A 89 24.13 -4.44 10.07
CA ASP A 89 24.29 -3.16 10.78
C ASP A 89 24.34 -1.95 9.82
N THR A 90 23.88 -2.10 8.56
CA THR A 90 23.89 -1.01 7.57
C THR A 90 22.89 0.08 7.96
N MET A 91 21.75 -0.30 8.54
CA MET A 91 20.76 0.68 9.00
C MET A 91 21.29 1.52 10.15
N ASP A 92 21.91 0.90 11.14
CA ASP A 92 22.46 1.58 12.31
C ASP A 92 23.61 2.51 11.92
N ARG A 93 24.56 2.02 11.09
CA ARG A 93 25.64 2.87 10.57
C ARG A 93 25.14 4.04 9.75
N TRP A 94 24.08 3.84 8.96
CA TRP A 94 23.46 4.94 8.20
C TRP A 94 22.80 5.96 9.13
N ALA A 95 22.11 5.50 10.18
CA ALA A 95 21.46 6.37 11.17
C ALA A 95 22.51 7.21 11.92
N LEU A 96 23.56 6.58 12.42
CA LEU A 96 24.69 7.25 13.09
C LEU A 96 25.32 8.31 12.18
N SER A 97 25.62 7.97 10.92
CA SER A 97 26.22 8.94 9.99
C SER A 97 25.29 10.12 9.66
N MET A 98 23.97 9.90 9.63
CA MET A 98 22.99 10.97 9.42
C MET A 98 22.83 11.87 10.64
N GLU A 99 22.97 11.32 11.84
CA GLU A 99 22.95 12.06 13.10
C GLU A 99 24.20 12.91 13.27
N GLU A 100 25.39 12.35 13.04
CA GLU A 100 26.68 13.07 13.05
C GLU A 100 26.68 14.26 12.09
N LYS A 101 26.08 14.11 10.91
CA LYS A 101 25.96 15.18 9.90
C LYS A 101 24.82 16.17 10.18
N HIS A 102 24.06 15.98 11.25
CA HIS A 102 22.82 16.71 11.54
C HIS A 102 21.83 16.75 10.36
N ALA A 103 21.89 15.76 9.46
CA ALA A 103 21.15 15.72 8.20
C ALA A 103 19.85 14.91 8.30
N LEU A 104 19.62 14.20 9.42
CA LEU A 104 18.48 13.30 9.61
C LEU A 104 17.14 14.02 9.46
N LEU A 105 16.98 15.21 10.03
CA LEU A 105 15.74 16.00 9.90
C LEU A 105 15.53 16.46 8.45
N GLY A 106 16.60 16.82 7.74
CA GLY A 106 16.56 17.16 6.32
C GLY A 106 16.10 15.98 5.46
N TYR A 107 16.61 14.78 5.75
CA TYR A 107 16.15 13.55 5.12
C TYR A 107 14.67 13.28 5.41
N GLN A 108 14.24 13.33 6.67
CA GLN A 108 12.83 13.12 7.06
C GLN A 108 11.90 14.17 6.40
N LYS A 109 12.32 15.43 6.34
CA LYS A 109 11.60 16.52 5.67
C LYS A 109 11.33 16.23 4.19
N ASN A 110 12.26 15.57 3.51
CA ASN A 110 12.13 15.28 2.08
C ASN A 110 11.46 13.92 1.81
N SER A 111 11.72 12.92 2.63
CA SER A 111 11.29 11.53 2.39
C SER A 111 10.03 11.14 3.16
N ASN A 112 9.74 11.76 4.31
CA ASN A 112 8.71 11.30 5.25
C ASN A 112 7.57 12.32 5.45
N PHE A 113 7.53 13.42 4.70
CA PHE A 113 6.49 14.44 4.87
C PHE A 113 5.13 14.05 4.25
N LYS A 114 5.13 13.14 3.28
CA LYS A 114 3.93 12.66 2.58
C LYS A 114 4.06 11.17 2.28
N SER A 115 2.99 10.41 2.50
CA SER A 115 2.93 8.98 2.15
C SER A 115 2.80 8.77 0.64
N LEU A 116 3.13 7.55 0.19
CA LEU A 116 2.93 7.11 -1.20
C LEU A 116 1.47 7.19 -1.64
N ASP A 117 0.54 6.96 -0.71
CA ASP A 117 -0.92 6.98 -0.95
C ASP A 117 -1.50 8.38 -0.80
N SER A 118 -0.65 9.42 -0.86
CA SER A 118 -1.01 10.83 -0.71
C SER A 118 -1.54 11.26 0.67
N LEU A 119 -1.45 10.37 1.66
CA LEU A 119 -1.73 10.65 3.06
C LEU A 119 -0.64 11.52 3.69
N THR A 120 -0.99 12.17 4.79
CA THR A 120 -0.08 13.01 5.55
C THR A 120 1.01 12.16 6.22
N GLY A 121 2.26 12.62 6.11
CA GLY A 121 3.41 11.96 6.73
C GLY A 121 3.73 12.52 8.12
N LEU A 122 4.98 12.34 8.53
CA LEU A 122 5.48 12.70 9.86
C LEU A 122 5.29 14.19 10.17
N ARG A 123 4.71 14.50 11.34
CA ARG A 123 4.38 15.88 11.73
C ARG A 123 5.61 16.78 11.86
N SER A 124 6.73 16.28 12.42
CA SER A 124 7.99 17.02 12.54
C SER A 124 8.57 17.38 11.16
N ALA A 125 8.57 16.43 10.23
CA ALA A 125 9.01 16.63 8.85
C ALA A 125 8.17 17.70 8.13
N ARG A 126 6.84 17.66 8.30
CA ARG A 126 5.90 18.63 7.72
C ARG A 126 6.07 20.04 8.31
N LYS A 127 6.27 20.14 9.63
CA LYS A 127 6.61 21.42 10.31
C LYS A 127 7.92 21.99 9.77
N ALA A 128 8.97 21.18 9.66
CA ALA A 128 10.26 21.59 9.11
C ALA A 128 10.20 22.04 7.63
N ARG A 129 9.12 21.65 6.92
CA ARG A 129 8.83 22.07 5.54
C ARG A 129 7.97 23.32 5.46
N GLY A 130 7.49 23.87 6.58
CA GLY A 130 6.64 25.06 6.61
C GLY A 130 5.19 24.80 6.22
N GLN A 131 4.71 23.56 6.31
CA GLN A 131 3.30 23.25 6.02
C GLN A 131 2.38 23.71 7.16
N TRP A 132 1.23 24.27 6.78
CA TRP A 132 0.13 24.52 7.70
C TRP A 132 -0.57 23.21 8.03
N ILE A 133 -0.23 22.62 9.17
CA ILE A 133 -0.65 21.27 9.55
C ILE A 133 -2.17 21.11 9.52
N LEU A 134 -2.90 22.06 10.10
CA LEU A 134 -4.37 22.03 10.18
C LEU A 134 -5.01 22.01 8.79
N VAL A 135 -4.50 22.84 7.87
CA VAL A 135 -5.04 22.94 6.50
C VAL A 135 -4.78 21.65 5.73
N GLU A 136 -3.56 21.12 5.81
CA GLU A 136 -3.19 19.88 5.10
C GLU A 136 -3.89 18.64 5.68
N ASP A 137 -4.09 18.59 7.00
CA ASP A 137 -4.85 17.52 7.66
C ASP A 137 -6.34 17.59 7.31
N LEU A 138 -6.93 18.80 7.32
CA LEU A 138 -8.31 19.01 6.88
C LEU A 138 -8.50 18.61 5.41
N LYS A 139 -7.55 18.99 4.54
CA LYS A 139 -7.56 18.59 3.12
C LYS A 139 -7.42 17.08 2.94
N ALA A 140 -6.59 16.41 3.75
CA ALA A 140 -6.46 14.96 3.72
C ALA A 140 -7.74 14.26 4.20
N TRP A 141 -8.35 14.77 5.27
CA TRP A 141 -9.64 14.30 5.77
C TRP A 141 -10.76 14.47 4.74
N ALA A 142 -10.86 15.64 4.11
CA ALA A 142 -11.85 15.91 3.07
C ALA A 142 -11.68 14.96 1.87
N ARG A 143 -10.43 14.70 1.43
CA ARG A 143 -10.15 13.69 0.38
C ARG A 143 -10.56 12.29 0.79
N ARG A 144 -10.33 11.89 2.05
CA ARG A 144 -10.72 10.58 2.56
C ARG A 144 -12.23 10.39 2.51
N ILE A 145 -13.00 11.36 2.97
CA ILE A 145 -14.47 11.36 2.84
C ILE A 145 -14.87 11.36 1.36
N GLY A 146 -14.16 12.15 0.56
CA GLY A 146 -14.19 12.18 -0.91
C GLY A 146 -14.06 10.83 -1.61
N HIS A 147 -13.37 9.86 -1.01
CA HIS A 147 -13.23 8.51 -1.58
C HIS A 147 -14.25 7.49 -1.04
N GLN A 148 -15.01 7.83 0.00
CA GLN A 148 -16.01 6.95 0.62
C GLN A 148 -17.45 7.26 0.19
N TRP A 149 -17.65 8.00 -0.89
CA TRP A 149 -18.99 8.40 -1.36
C TRP A 149 -19.88 7.21 -1.67
N GLU A 150 -19.33 6.11 -2.18
CA GLU A 150 -20.11 4.90 -2.43
C GLU A 150 -20.73 4.34 -1.14
N ALA A 151 -19.97 4.27 -0.05
CA ALA A 151 -20.48 3.81 1.24
C ALA A 151 -21.54 4.77 1.81
N LEU A 152 -21.36 6.07 1.61
CA LEU A 152 -22.32 7.09 2.04
C LEU A 152 -23.63 6.98 1.24
N MET A 153 -23.54 6.79 -0.08
CA MET A 153 -24.70 6.56 -0.94
C MET A 153 -25.44 5.28 -0.57
N VAL A 154 -24.73 4.18 -0.34
CA VAL A 154 -25.33 2.92 0.12
C VAL A 154 -26.04 3.10 1.46
N GLY A 155 -25.43 3.83 2.41
CA GLY A 155 -26.05 4.14 3.70
C GLY A 155 -27.33 4.96 3.56
N VAL A 156 -27.31 6.05 2.78
CA VAL A 156 -28.48 6.90 2.52
C VAL A 156 -29.61 6.11 1.85
N LEU A 157 -29.28 5.28 0.86
CA LEU A 157 -30.25 4.44 0.18
C LEU A 157 -30.87 3.41 1.14
N MET A 158 -30.06 2.72 1.95
CA MET A 158 -30.58 1.79 2.96
C MET A 158 -31.52 2.48 3.96
N THR A 159 -31.13 3.65 4.49
CA THR A 159 -31.98 4.40 5.41
C THR A 159 -33.29 4.85 4.75
N ALA A 160 -33.23 5.36 3.51
CA ALA A 160 -34.41 5.74 2.76
C ALA A 160 -35.35 4.55 2.51
N SER A 161 -34.80 3.39 2.15
CA SER A 161 -35.57 2.15 1.96
C SER A 161 -36.24 1.68 3.25
N VAL A 162 -35.53 1.72 4.39
CA VAL A 162 -36.11 1.38 5.70
C VAL A 162 -37.21 2.36 6.09
N MET A 163 -37.00 3.68 5.91
CA MET A 163 -38.03 4.67 6.20
C MET A 163 -39.26 4.50 5.30
N TRP A 164 -39.06 4.19 4.02
CA TRP A 164 -40.17 3.90 3.11
C TRP A 164 -40.96 2.66 3.54
N ALA A 165 -40.27 1.57 3.90
CA ALA A 165 -40.90 0.37 4.41
C ALA A 165 -41.72 0.65 5.69
N LEU A 166 -41.13 1.32 6.67
CA LEU A 166 -41.79 1.67 7.94
C LEU A 166 -43.02 2.58 7.74
N ARG A 167 -42.96 3.49 6.75
CA ARG A 167 -44.10 4.32 6.34
C ARG A 167 -45.20 3.47 5.70
N THR A 168 -44.86 2.54 4.81
CA THR A 168 -45.86 1.66 4.17
C THR A 168 -46.52 0.69 5.13
N THR A 169 -45.82 0.24 6.17
CA THR A 169 -46.38 -0.63 7.22
C THR A 169 -47.17 0.14 8.29
N GLY A 170 -47.28 1.47 8.18
CA GLY A 170 -48.01 2.30 9.14
C GLY A 170 -47.38 2.44 10.52
N LEU A 171 -46.13 1.98 10.69
CA LEU A 171 -45.38 2.09 11.94
C LEU A 171 -44.75 3.48 12.13
N LEU A 172 -44.74 4.30 11.08
CA LEU A 172 -44.10 5.61 11.06
C LEU A 172 -45.04 6.64 10.42
N ILE A 173 -45.56 7.54 11.25
CA ILE A 173 -46.38 8.68 10.82
C ILE A 173 -45.43 9.86 10.62
N VAL A 174 -45.22 10.26 9.37
CA VAL A 174 -44.43 11.45 9.05
C VAL A 174 -45.38 12.64 8.94
N GLU A 175 -45.45 13.44 10.00
CA GLU A 175 -46.22 14.68 10.02
C GLU A 175 -45.37 15.80 9.42
N ALA A 176 -45.65 16.19 8.17
CA ALA A 176 -44.95 17.29 7.53
C ALA A 176 -45.52 18.62 8.07
N LYS A 177 -44.83 19.23 9.04
CA LYS A 177 -45.22 20.54 9.58
C LYS A 177 -44.87 21.64 8.56
N SER A 178 -45.86 22.08 7.78
CA SER A 178 -45.73 23.26 6.92
C SER A 178 -45.65 24.51 7.80
N TRP A 179 -44.51 25.20 7.78
CA TRP A 179 -44.36 26.48 8.45
C TRP A 179 -45.02 27.56 7.59
N SER A 180 -46.29 27.89 7.86
CA SER A 180 -46.92 29.09 7.30
C SER A 180 -46.38 30.30 8.05
N HIS A 181 -45.57 31.11 7.38
CA HIS A 181 -45.27 32.47 7.80
C HIS A 181 -46.58 33.27 7.72
N GLU A 182 -47.26 33.45 8.85
CA GLU A 182 -48.25 34.52 8.98
C GLU A 182 -47.49 35.84 9.14
N HIS A 183 -47.81 36.78 8.24
CA HIS A 183 -47.33 38.16 8.22
C HIS A 183 -48.21 39.06 9.09
#